data_AF-A0A852UMB4-F1
#
_entry.id   AF-A0A852UMB4-F1
#
_cell.length_a   1.000
_cell.length_b   1.000
_cell.length_c   1.000
_cell.angle_alpha   90.00
_cell.angle_beta   90.00
_cell.angle_gamma   90.00
#
_symmetry.space_group_name_H-M   'P 1'
#
loop_
_entity.id
_entity.type
_entity.pdbx_description
1 polymer ?
#
loop_
_entity_poly.entity_id
_entity_poly.type
_entity_poly.pdbx_seq_one_letter_code
_entity_poly.pdbx_strand_id
1 'polypeptide(L)'
;MLKKELAKYIADNEKDNKIQLFDVDKEYADKHQLISSDVTVVEKEFNFSVIERCVKETEDLIRAEDLDFLNTSISYLKSHLNEFVYVESSAFETIRIDAVVLEFDEVFESYTALFGLKVQKKYGDAIKMYLDTHLKGDGAKYSVMFSGEDGLWDMNFALDFVKDFSDDLSFVEVYQLMYGFIFKLVEAIEETQ
;
A
#
# COMPACT_ATOMS: atom_id res chain seq x y z
N MET A 1 -10.97 -13.22 1.28
CA MET A 1 -9.54 -13.33 0.95
C MET A 1 -8.72 -12.62 2.00
N LEU A 2 -8.97 -11.32 2.24
CA LEU A 2 -8.38 -10.53 3.31
C LEU A 2 -8.63 -11.14 4.68
N LYS A 3 -9.87 -11.60 4.96
CA LYS A 3 -10.19 -12.29 6.22
C LYS A 3 -9.26 -13.47 6.49
N LYS A 4 -8.94 -14.25 5.45
CA LYS A 4 -8.06 -15.42 5.57
C LYS A 4 -6.61 -15.00 5.83
N GLU A 5 -6.09 -14.02 5.09
CA GLU A 5 -4.72 -13.53 5.29
C GLU A 5 -4.55 -12.90 6.67
N LEU A 6 -5.49 -12.06 7.10
CA LEU A 6 -5.42 -11.43 8.41
C LEU A 6 -5.58 -12.45 9.55
N ALA A 7 -6.48 -13.43 9.42
CA ALA A 7 -6.59 -14.51 10.41
C ALA A 7 -5.31 -15.35 10.49
N LYS A 8 -4.66 -15.63 9.36
CA LYS A 8 -3.36 -16.30 9.32
C LYS A 8 -2.28 -15.45 10.00
N TYR A 9 -2.20 -14.17 9.67
CA TYR A 9 -1.26 -13.23 10.29
C TYR A 9 -1.42 -13.21 11.82
N ILE A 10 -2.66 -13.09 12.33
CA ILE A 10 -2.95 -13.11 13.77
C ILE A 10 -2.47 -14.43 14.39
N ALA A 11 -2.82 -15.57 13.80
CA ALA A 11 -2.41 -16.88 14.31
C ALA A 11 -0.88 -17.09 14.34
N ASP A 12 -0.16 -16.54 13.36
CA ASP A 12 1.29 -16.69 13.24
C ASP A 12 2.09 -15.68 14.11
N ASN A 13 1.47 -14.56 14.51
CA ASN A 13 2.17 -13.45 15.15
C ASN A 13 1.65 -13.09 16.56
N GLU A 14 0.55 -13.66 17.00
CA GLU A 14 0.10 -13.49 18.39
C GLU A 14 1.10 -14.13 19.36
N LYS A 15 1.62 -13.33 20.28
CA LYS A 15 2.59 -13.76 21.29
C LYS A 15 2.24 -13.14 22.63
N ASP A 16 2.22 -13.94 23.69
CA ASP A 16 1.93 -13.50 25.06
C ASP A 16 0.61 -12.70 25.16
N ASN A 17 -0.43 -13.15 24.47
CA ASN A 17 -1.72 -12.47 24.32
C ASN A 17 -1.58 -11.03 23.78
N LYS A 18 -0.60 -10.78 22.93
CA LYS A 18 -0.40 -9.50 22.25
C LYS A 18 -0.26 -9.71 20.75
N ILE A 19 -0.81 -8.78 19.99
CA ILE A 19 -0.69 -8.74 18.53
C ILE A 19 -0.43 -7.31 18.08
N GLN A 20 0.46 -7.14 17.11
CA GLN A 20 0.69 -5.86 16.46
C GLN A 20 -0.20 -5.75 15.22
N LEU A 21 -1.05 -4.72 15.17
CA LEU A 21 -1.93 -4.45 14.04
C LEU A 21 -1.90 -2.96 13.67
N PHE A 22 -2.06 -2.66 12.38
CA PHE A 22 -2.42 -1.30 11.98
C PHE A 22 -3.88 -1.04 12.37
N ASP A 23 -4.26 0.23 12.52
CA ASP A 23 -5.62 0.60 12.90
C ASP A 23 -6.68 -0.02 11.98
N VAL A 24 -6.43 0.00 10.67
CA VAL A 24 -7.34 -0.60 9.67
C VAL A 24 -7.47 -2.12 9.83
N ASP A 25 -6.38 -2.81 10.20
CA ASP A 25 -6.39 -4.25 10.43
C ASP A 25 -7.22 -4.56 11.67
N LYS A 26 -7.02 -3.78 12.75
CA LYS A 26 -7.74 -3.92 14.01
C LYS A 26 -9.24 -3.72 13.82
N GLU A 27 -9.64 -2.63 13.14
CA GLU A 27 -11.05 -2.37 12.84
C GLU A 27 -11.71 -3.55 12.11
N TYR A 28 -11.02 -4.09 11.11
CA TYR A 28 -11.50 -5.24 10.35
C TYR A 28 -11.57 -6.51 11.20
N ALA A 29 -10.53 -6.76 12.00
CA ALA A 29 -10.47 -7.91 12.89
C ALA A 29 -11.59 -7.87 13.95
N ASP A 30 -11.89 -6.71 14.52
CA ASP A 30 -13.00 -6.50 15.45
C ASP A 30 -14.35 -6.74 14.75
N LYS A 31 -14.57 -6.13 13.57
CA LYS A 31 -15.78 -6.32 12.73
C LYS A 31 -16.04 -7.80 12.44
N HIS A 32 -14.99 -8.60 12.27
CA HIS A 32 -15.08 -10.02 11.90
C HIS A 32 -14.82 -10.99 13.07
N GLN A 33 -14.68 -10.50 14.30
CA GLN A 33 -14.43 -11.29 15.50
C GLN A 33 -13.20 -12.21 15.36
N LEU A 34 -12.12 -11.69 14.79
CA LEU A 34 -10.86 -12.43 14.56
C LEU A 34 -9.91 -12.40 15.76
N ILE A 35 -10.14 -11.51 16.73
CA ILE A 35 -9.30 -11.34 17.92
C ILE A 35 -10.10 -11.77 19.14
N SER A 36 -9.48 -12.55 20.04
CA SER A 36 -10.10 -12.94 21.30
C SER A 36 -10.09 -11.78 22.31
N SER A 37 -11.07 -11.73 23.21
CA SER A 37 -11.24 -10.63 24.17
C SER A 37 -10.08 -10.43 25.16
N ASP A 38 -9.22 -11.44 25.32
CA ASP A 38 -8.05 -11.43 26.20
C ASP A 38 -6.75 -11.02 25.49
N VAL A 39 -6.80 -10.77 24.17
CA VAL A 39 -5.66 -10.33 23.38
C VAL A 39 -5.57 -8.80 23.40
N THR A 40 -4.39 -8.29 23.74
CA THR A 40 -4.07 -6.87 23.70
C THR A 40 -3.50 -6.50 22.33
N VAL A 41 -4.21 -5.66 21.59
CA VAL A 41 -3.71 -5.10 20.34
C VAL A 41 -2.78 -3.92 20.64
N VAL A 42 -1.58 -3.97 20.09
CA VAL A 42 -0.63 -2.85 20.10
C VAL A 42 -0.45 -2.32 18.67
N GLU A 43 -0.05 -1.07 18.55
CA GLU A 43 0.20 -0.44 17.26
C GLU A 43 1.35 -1.16 16.53
N LYS A 44 1.14 -1.39 15.23
CA LYS A 44 2.12 -1.98 14.34
C LYS A 44 2.90 -0.89 13.63
N GLU A 45 4.21 -1.04 13.63
CA GLU A 45 5.11 -0.28 12.77
C GLU A 45 5.47 -1.11 11.53
N PHE A 46 5.82 -0.43 10.45
CA PHE A 46 6.37 -1.12 9.29
C PHE A 46 7.73 -1.72 9.61
N ASN A 47 7.93 -2.95 9.15
CA ASN A 47 9.25 -3.54 9.03
C ASN A 47 9.56 -3.67 7.54
N PHE A 48 10.34 -2.73 7.01
CA PHE A 48 10.75 -2.74 5.61
C PHE A 48 11.96 -3.65 5.43
N SER A 49 11.89 -4.60 4.50
CA SER A 49 13.00 -5.52 4.17
C SER A 49 13.92 -4.94 3.11
N VAL A 50 13.39 -4.08 2.24
CA VAL A 50 14.12 -3.40 1.17
C VAL A 50 13.66 -1.95 1.13
N ILE A 51 14.61 -1.03 1.01
CA ILE A 51 14.38 0.40 0.78
C ILE A 51 15.45 0.85 -0.21
N GLU A 52 15.04 1.19 -1.42
CA GLU A 52 15.96 1.51 -2.51
C GLU A 52 15.51 2.77 -3.23
N ARG A 53 16.47 3.67 -3.49
CA ARG A 53 16.31 4.72 -4.48
C ARG A 53 16.89 4.26 -5.80
N CYS A 54 16.14 4.42 -6.87
CA CYS A 54 16.51 3.94 -8.20
C CYS A 54 16.27 5.03 -9.25
N VAL A 55 16.95 4.92 -10.39
CA VAL A 55 16.74 5.79 -11.56
C VAL A 55 15.52 5.29 -12.33
N LYS A 56 14.54 6.16 -12.61
CA LYS A 56 13.31 5.78 -13.33
C LYS A 56 13.55 5.17 -14.70
N GLU A 57 14.42 5.77 -15.49
CA GLU A 57 14.64 5.38 -16.89
C GLU A 57 15.42 4.07 -17.06
N THR A 58 16.29 3.73 -16.09
CA THR A 58 17.19 2.58 -16.21
C THR A 58 16.97 1.53 -15.15
N GLU A 59 16.15 1.80 -14.14
CA GLU A 59 15.92 0.98 -12.94
C GLU A 59 17.21 0.71 -12.15
N ASP A 60 18.29 1.44 -12.44
CA ASP A 60 19.57 1.26 -11.74
C ASP A 60 19.46 1.76 -10.29
N LEU A 61 19.98 0.96 -9.37
CA LEU A 61 20.09 1.32 -7.96
C LEU A 61 20.99 2.54 -7.79
N ILE A 62 20.45 3.61 -7.21
CA ILE A 62 21.19 4.77 -6.75
C ILE A 62 21.78 4.46 -5.36
N ARG A 63 20.92 3.99 -4.46
CA ARG A 63 21.30 3.69 -3.07
C ARG A 63 20.26 2.81 -2.37
N ALA A 64 20.74 1.83 -1.61
CA ALA A 64 19.95 1.19 -0.55
C ALA A 64 19.91 2.12 0.67
N GLU A 65 18.71 2.54 1.06
CA GLU A 65 18.46 3.45 2.19
C GLU A 65 18.03 2.68 3.44
N ASP A 66 17.92 3.40 4.55
CA ASP A 66 17.44 2.87 5.83
C ASP A 66 16.13 3.57 6.25
N LEU A 67 15.64 3.24 7.45
CA LEU A 67 14.42 3.83 7.99
C LEU A 67 14.54 5.34 8.21
N ASP A 68 15.74 5.88 8.43
CA ASP A 68 15.92 7.32 8.65
C ASP A 68 15.58 8.10 7.37
N PHE A 69 15.88 7.55 6.19
CA PHE A 69 15.45 8.14 4.92
C PHE A 69 13.92 8.20 4.82
N LEU A 70 13.20 7.16 5.25
CA LEU A 70 11.75 7.13 5.15
C LEU A 70 11.04 8.14 6.08
N ASN A 71 11.75 8.68 7.08
CA ASN A 71 11.26 9.78 7.91
C ASN A 71 11.38 11.16 7.23
N THR A 72 11.97 11.23 6.03
CA THR A 72 11.99 12.45 5.22
C THR A 72 10.65 12.63 4.49
N SER A 73 10.30 13.89 4.20
CA SER A 73 9.07 14.23 3.45
C SER A 73 9.11 13.67 2.03
N ILE A 74 7.96 13.18 1.55
CA ILE A 74 7.79 12.69 0.18
C ILE A 74 8.09 13.76 -0.88
N SER A 75 8.02 15.05 -0.51
CA SER A 75 8.46 16.18 -1.35
C SER A 75 9.90 16.05 -1.87
N TYR A 76 10.72 15.20 -1.25
CA TYR A 76 11.99 14.76 -1.79
C TYR A 76 11.91 14.37 -3.28
N LEU A 77 10.90 13.56 -3.66
CA LEU A 77 10.74 13.05 -5.04
C LEU A 77 10.49 14.17 -6.05
N LYS A 78 9.80 15.24 -5.64
CA LYS A 78 9.55 16.41 -6.48
C LYS A 78 10.83 17.22 -6.77
N SER A 79 11.83 17.11 -5.89
CA SER A 79 13.16 17.69 -6.11
C SER A 79 14.12 16.75 -6.85
N HIS A 80 13.75 15.48 -7.02
CA HIS A 80 14.56 14.42 -7.62
C HIS A 80 13.72 13.65 -8.66
N LEU A 81 13.27 14.36 -9.69
CA LEU A 81 12.27 13.89 -10.66
C LEU A 81 12.66 12.60 -11.40
N ASN A 82 13.96 12.32 -11.51
CA ASN A 82 14.50 11.13 -12.15
C ASN A 82 14.61 9.90 -11.22
N GLU A 83 14.19 10.04 -9.96
CA GLU A 83 14.29 8.99 -8.93
C GLU A 83 12.90 8.42 -8.59
N PHE A 84 12.88 7.14 -8.22
CA PHE A 84 11.77 6.52 -7.49
C PHE A 84 12.27 5.80 -6.25
N VAL A 85 11.38 5.59 -5.27
CA VAL A 85 11.65 4.82 -4.06
C VAL A 85 10.91 3.49 -4.14
N TYR A 86 11.66 2.40 -4.16
CA TYR A 86 11.15 1.02 -4.08
C TYR A 86 11.24 0.52 -2.65
N VAL A 87 10.16 -0.07 -2.15
CA VAL A 87 10.15 -0.73 -0.84
C VAL A 87 9.47 -2.09 -0.87
N GLU A 88 9.99 -2.99 -0.04
CA GLU A 88 9.34 -4.24 0.32
C GLU A 88 9.04 -4.26 1.82
N SER A 89 7.90 -4.84 2.20
CA SER A 89 7.59 -5.11 3.60
C SER A 89 6.69 -6.33 3.72
N SER A 90 6.94 -7.15 4.74
CA SER A 90 6.06 -8.28 5.07
C SER A 90 4.65 -7.83 5.46
N ALA A 91 4.45 -6.54 5.78
CA ALA A 91 3.12 -5.97 5.98
C ALA A 91 2.27 -6.05 4.71
N PHE A 92 2.85 -5.89 3.52
CA PHE A 92 2.12 -5.83 2.26
C PHE A 92 1.46 -7.17 1.88
N GLU A 93 1.95 -8.29 2.42
CA GLU A 93 1.35 -9.61 2.17
C GLU A 93 -0.14 -9.65 2.57
N THR A 94 -0.50 -9.03 3.70
CA THR A 94 -1.89 -8.95 4.19
C THR A 94 -2.81 -8.32 3.15
N ILE A 95 -2.30 -7.32 2.44
CA ILE A 95 -3.03 -6.56 1.40
C ILE A 95 -2.64 -6.99 -0.02
N ARG A 96 -2.04 -8.18 -0.16
CA ARG A 96 -1.85 -8.89 -1.44
C ARG A 96 -0.90 -8.18 -2.42
N ILE A 97 0.13 -7.55 -1.90
CA ILE A 97 1.22 -6.91 -2.65
C ILE A 97 2.57 -7.37 -2.10
N ASP A 98 3.60 -7.33 -2.95
CA ASP A 98 4.98 -7.64 -2.53
C ASP A 98 5.78 -6.38 -2.23
N ALA A 99 5.66 -5.39 -3.12
CA ALA A 99 6.46 -4.20 -3.12
C ALA A 99 5.67 -3.00 -3.64
N VAL A 100 6.18 -1.82 -3.35
CA VAL A 100 5.62 -0.55 -3.78
C VAL A 100 6.73 0.35 -4.30
N VAL A 101 6.45 1.00 -5.42
CA VAL A 101 7.23 2.11 -5.94
C VAL A 101 6.48 3.42 -5.68
N LEU A 102 7.17 4.40 -5.13
CA LEU A 102 6.71 5.77 -5.04
C LEU A 102 7.57 6.67 -5.93
N GLU A 103 6.91 7.51 -6.73
CA GLU A 103 7.57 8.48 -7.58
C GLU A 103 6.77 9.78 -7.70
N PHE A 104 7.41 10.84 -8.20
CA PHE A 104 6.70 12.04 -8.66
C PHE A 104 6.61 12.02 -10.19
N ASP A 105 5.40 11.89 -10.74
CA ASP A 105 5.15 11.94 -12.18
C ASP A 105 5.18 13.40 -12.66
N GLU A 106 6.12 13.73 -13.55
CA GLU A 106 6.31 15.08 -14.06
C GLU A 106 5.30 15.47 -15.16
N VAL A 107 4.65 14.50 -15.80
CA VAL A 107 3.64 14.73 -16.84
C VAL A 107 2.33 15.15 -16.21
N PHE A 108 1.96 14.51 -15.10
CA PHE A 108 0.72 14.80 -14.35
C PHE A 108 0.95 15.68 -13.12
N GLU A 109 2.20 16.04 -12.82
CA GLU A 109 2.63 16.81 -11.65
C GLU A 109 2.07 16.24 -10.33
N SER A 110 2.15 14.92 -10.17
CA SER A 110 1.51 14.18 -9.07
C SER A 110 2.41 13.09 -8.50
N TYR A 111 2.32 12.85 -7.19
CA TYR A 111 2.94 11.70 -6.54
C TYR A 111 2.15 10.45 -6.86
N THR A 112 2.84 9.40 -7.28
CA THR A 112 2.24 8.18 -7.80
C THR A 112 2.74 6.98 -7.02
N ALA A 113 1.82 6.08 -6.68
CA ALA A 113 2.12 4.76 -6.14
C ALA A 113 1.91 3.70 -7.22
N LEU A 114 2.93 2.86 -7.45
CA LEU A 114 2.90 1.75 -8.40
C LEU A 114 3.14 0.43 -7.67
N PHE A 115 2.33 -0.59 -7.97
CA PHE A 115 2.46 -1.92 -7.36
C PHE A 115 1.64 -2.98 -8.10
N GLY A 116 1.95 -4.26 -7.86
CA GLY A 116 1.21 -5.40 -8.41
C GLY A 116 0.23 -6.02 -7.41
N LEU A 117 -1.09 -5.89 -7.64
CA LEU A 117 -2.13 -6.44 -6.76
C LEU A 117 -2.50 -7.89 -7.15
N LYS A 118 -2.21 -8.83 -6.25
CA LYS A 118 -2.36 -10.29 -6.47
C LYS A 118 -3.80 -10.80 -6.27
N VAL A 119 -4.70 -10.39 -7.16
CA VAL A 119 -6.11 -10.83 -7.22
C VAL A 119 -6.52 -11.27 -8.62
N GLN A 120 -7.53 -12.14 -8.71
CA GLN A 120 -7.98 -12.70 -9.99
C GLN A 120 -8.54 -11.62 -10.95
N LYS A 121 -8.38 -11.84 -12.26
CA LYS A 121 -8.87 -10.95 -13.33
C LYS A 121 -10.35 -10.59 -13.23
N LYS A 122 -11.19 -11.44 -12.64
CA LYS A 122 -12.64 -11.17 -12.52
C LYS A 122 -12.97 -9.97 -11.63
N TYR A 123 -12.04 -9.51 -10.80
CA TYR A 123 -12.26 -8.39 -9.87
C TYR A 123 -12.00 -7.01 -10.48
N GLY A 124 -11.72 -6.93 -11.79
CA GLY A 124 -11.39 -5.66 -12.45
C GLY A 124 -12.44 -4.57 -12.30
N ASP A 125 -13.73 -4.92 -12.39
CA ASP A 125 -14.81 -3.95 -12.25
C ASP A 125 -14.93 -3.44 -10.81
N ALA A 126 -14.72 -4.31 -9.82
CA ALA A 126 -14.72 -3.92 -8.40
C ALA A 126 -13.52 -3.01 -8.08
N ILE A 127 -12.34 -3.30 -8.63
CA ILE A 127 -11.15 -2.46 -8.49
C ILE A 127 -11.42 -1.05 -9.02
N LYS A 128 -11.89 -0.95 -10.26
CA LYS A 128 -12.17 0.34 -10.91
C LYS A 128 -13.24 1.13 -10.17
N MET A 129 -14.34 0.46 -9.79
CA MET A 129 -15.42 1.08 -9.02
C MET A 129 -14.92 1.64 -7.69
N TYR A 130 -14.08 0.91 -6.98
CA TYR A 130 -13.48 1.40 -5.74
C TYR A 130 -12.62 2.64 -5.99
N LEU A 131 -11.71 2.59 -6.97
CA LEU A 131 -10.83 3.71 -7.31
C LEU A 131 -11.63 4.95 -7.75
N ASP A 132 -12.61 4.79 -8.63
CA ASP A 132 -13.51 5.88 -9.08
C ASP A 132 -14.26 6.52 -7.91
N THR A 133 -14.63 5.71 -6.92
CA THR A 133 -15.37 6.17 -5.75
C THR A 133 -14.47 6.91 -4.77
N HIS A 134 -13.23 6.46 -4.55
CA HIS A 134 -12.40 6.95 -3.45
C HIS A 134 -11.31 7.94 -3.86
N LEU A 135 -10.89 7.94 -5.13
CA LEU A 135 -9.98 8.96 -5.65
C LEU A 135 -10.79 10.19 -6.10
N LYS A 136 -10.67 11.28 -5.35
CA LYS A 136 -11.45 12.52 -5.55
C LYS A 136 -10.64 13.57 -6.30
N GLY A 137 -11.30 14.43 -7.09
CA GLY A 137 -10.65 15.46 -7.89
C GLY A 137 -10.89 15.28 -9.40
N ASP A 138 -10.28 16.17 -10.19
CA ASP A 138 -10.30 16.14 -11.65
C ASP A 138 -8.92 15.71 -12.16
N GLY A 139 -8.87 14.97 -13.27
CA GLY A 139 -7.62 14.51 -13.89
C GLY A 139 -7.48 12.99 -14.02
N ALA A 140 -6.31 12.54 -14.48
CA ALA A 140 -5.97 11.13 -14.56
C ALA A 140 -5.59 10.62 -13.16
N LYS A 141 -6.45 9.80 -12.56
CA LYS A 141 -6.31 9.38 -11.15
C LYS A 141 -5.59 8.06 -10.97
N TYR A 142 -5.74 7.18 -11.94
CA TYR A 142 -5.18 5.84 -11.89
C TYR A 142 -5.08 5.24 -13.29
N SER A 143 -4.19 4.27 -13.41
CA SER A 143 -4.14 3.30 -14.49
C SER A 143 -4.13 1.91 -13.87
N VAL A 144 -4.97 1.01 -14.39
CA VAL A 144 -5.01 -0.39 -13.95
C VAL A 144 -5.04 -1.31 -15.15
N MET A 145 -4.13 -2.28 -15.17
CA MET A 145 -4.03 -3.28 -16.23
C MET A 145 -3.85 -4.66 -15.63
N PHE A 146 -4.49 -5.69 -16.19
CA PHE A 146 -4.26 -7.05 -15.74
C PHE A 146 -3.09 -7.66 -16.53
N SER A 147 -1.99 -7.99 -15.85
CA SER A 147 -0.90 -8.78 -16.40
C SER A 147 -1.33 -10.25 -16.44
N GLY A 148 -1.54 -10.78 -17.65
CA GLY A 148 -1.86 -12.19 -17.85
C GLY A 148 -0.67 -13.12 -17.61
N GLU A 149 0.55 -12.59 -17.72
CA GLU A 149 1.80 -13.31 -17.51
C GLU A 149 2.05 -13.52 -16.01
N ASP A 150 1.89 -12.47 -15.22
CA ASP A 150 2.14 -12.49 -13.77
C ASP A 150 0.90 -12.87 -12.95
N GLY A 151 -0.28 -12.85 -13.56
CA GLY A 151 -1.54 -13.19 -12.91
C GLY A 151 -1.99 -12.17 -11.85
N LEU A 152 -1.56 -10.91 -11.99
CA LEU A 152 -1.84 -9.81 -11.07
C LEU A 152 -2.34 -8.56 -11.82
N TRP A 153 -2.81 -7.57 -11.06
CA TRP A 153 -3.15 -6.25 -11.58
C TRP A 153 -1.99 -5.30 -11.37
N ASP A 154 -1.49 -4.72 -12.45
CA ASP A 154 -0.59 -3.57 -12.40
C ASP A 154 -1.41 -2.36 -12.01
N MET A 155 -1.11 -1.82 -10.83
CA MET A 155 -1.81 -0.70 -10.24
C MET A 155 -0.88 0.51 -10.28
N ASN A 156 -1.42 1.62 -10.76
CA ASN A 156 -0.81 2.94 -10.66
C ASN A 156 -1.92 3.90 -10.22
N PHE A 157 -1.74 4.63 -9.13
CA PHE A 157 -2.64 5.72 -8.78
C PHE A 157 -1.91 6.94 -8.21
N ALA A 158 -2.47 8.10 -8.50
CA ALA A 158 -2.02 9.39 -7.98
C ALA A 158 -2.46 9.56 -6.52
N LEU A 159 -1.47 9.67 -5.63
CA LEU A 159 -1.63 9.88 -4.19
C LEU A 159 -2.31 11.21 -3.89
N ASP A 160 -2.13 12.23 -4.73
CA ASP A 160 -2.77 13.54 -4.62
C ASP A 160 -4.31 13.48 -4.56
N PHE A 161 -4.91 12.40 -5.07
CA PHE A 161 -6.36 12.19 -5.04
C PHE A 161 -6.83 11.28 -3.89
N VAL A 162 -5.90 10.77 -3.09
CA VAL A 162 -6.18 10.00 -1.88
C VAL A 162 -6.52 10.97 -0.75
N LYS A 163 -7.60 10.68 -0.02
CA LYS A 163 -8.02 11.48 1.13
C LYS A 163 -6.88 11.59 2.14
N ASP A 164 -6.68 12.79 2.69
CA ASP A 164 -5.69 13.09 3.72
C ASP A 164 -4.21 13.03 3.25
N PHE A 165 -3.94 12.84 1.96
CA PHE A 165 -2.60 13.01 1.41
C PHE A 165 -2.16 14.49 1.41
N SER A 166 -0.88 14.71 1.70
CA SER A 166 -0.17 15.98 1.55
C SER A 166 1.30 15.67 1.29
N ASP A 167 1.99 16.53 0.53
CA ASP A 167 3.41 16.37 0.24
C ASP A 167 4.33 16.71 1.42
N ASP A 168 3.77 17.26 2.51
CA ASP A 168 4.48 17.44 3.78
C ASP A 168 4.65 16.12 4.57
N LEU A 169 3.88 15.07 4.22
CA LEU A 169 3.98 13.76 4.85
C LEU A 169 5.35 13.12 4.61
N SER A 170 5.85 12.39 5.60
CA SER A 170 7.01 11.50 5.44
C SER A 170 6.68 10.30 4.55
N PHE A 171 7.70 9.64 3.99
CA PHE A 171 7.47 8.40 3.25
C PHE A 171 6.77 7.33 4.10
N VAL A 172 7.14 7.18 5.39
CA VAL A 172 6.46 6.22 6.30
C VAL A 172 4.98 6.53 6.42
N GLU A 173 4.61 7.80 6.63
CA GLU A 173 3.20 8.22 6.72
C GLU A 173 2.45 7.97 5.40
N VAL A 174 3.10 8.19 4.26
CA VAL A 174 2.52 7.85 2.94
C VAL A 174 2.32 6.35 2.79
N TYR A 175 3.27 5.51 3.21
CA TYR A 175 3.09 4.06 3.20
C TYR A 175 1.96 3.59 4.12
N GLN A 176 1.78 4.23 5.28
CA GLN A 176 0.63 3.97 6.17
C GLN A 176 -0.70 4.35 5.51
N LEU A 177 -0.77 5.54 4.92
CA LEU A 177 -1.94 6.02 4.18
C LEU A 177 -2.32 5.06 3.04
N MET A 178 -1.33 4.70 2.24
CA MET A 178 -1.49 3.80 1.11
C MET A 178 -1.88 2.39 1.57
N TYR A 179 -1.26 1.85 2.62
CA TYR A 179 -1.65 0.56 3.19
C TYR A 179 -3.12 0.56 3.58
N GLY A 180 -3.60 1.60 4.28
CA GLY A 180 -5.00 1.75 4.64
C GLY A 180 -5.93 1.80 3.42
N PHE A 181 -5.56 2.57 2.40
CA PHE A 181 -6.32 2.68 1.15
C PHE A 181 -6.42 1.33 0.42
N ILE A 182 -5.30 0.64 0.24
CA ILE A 182 -5.26 -0.67 -0.45
C ILE A 182 -5.97 -1.74 0.39
N PHE A 183 -5.84 -1.71 1.72
CA PHE A 183 -6.58 -2.62 2.60
C PHE A 183 -8.08 -2.50 2.35
N LYS A 184 -8.61 -1.27 2.29
CA LYS A 184 -10.03 -1.02 2.01
C LYS A 184 -10.44 -1.40 0.59
N LEU A 185 -9.55 -1.26 -0.40
CA LEU A 185 -9.75 -1.79 -1.74
C LEU A 185 -9.92 -3.32 -1.71
N VAL A 186 -9.02 -4.04 -1.03
CA VAL A 186 -9.08 -5.50 -0.94
C VAL A 186 -10.31 -5.97 -0.13
N GLU A 187 -10.69 -5.23 0.92
CA GLU A 187 -11.94 -5.45 1.65
C GLU A 187 -13.15 -5.32 0.72
N ALA A 188 -13.24 -4.25 -0.06
CA ALA A 188 -14.34 -4.02 -1.00
C ALA A 188 -14.43 -5.14 -2.06
N ILE A 189 -13.29 -5.61 -2.58
CA ILE A 189 -13.25 -6.73 -3.52
C ILE A 189 -13.77 -8.02 -2.88
N GLU A 190 -13.45 -8.27 -1.61
CA GLU A 190 -13.97 -9.43 -0.87
C GLU A 190 -15.49 -9.37 -0.67
N GLU A 191 -16.05 -8.19 -0.40
CA GLU A 191 -17.49 -8.00 -0.20
C GLU A 191 -18.32 -8.16 -1.49
N THR A 192 -17.69 -8.16 -2.67
CA THR A 192 -18.38 -8.45 -3.95
C THR A 192 -18.60 -9.95 -4.24
N GLN A 193 -18.19 -10.84 -3.32
CA GLN A 193 -18.23 -12.30 -3.50
C GLN A 193 -19.47 -12.97 -2.90
#